data_AF-A0A1N7MXP3-F1
#
_entry.id   AF-A0A1N7MXP3-F1
#
_cell.length_a   1.000
_cell.length_b   1.000
_cell.length_c   1.000
_cell.angle_alpha   90.00
_cell.angle_beta   90.00
_cell.angle_gamma   90.00
#
_symmetry.space_group_name_H-M   'P 1'
#
loop_
_entity.id
_entity.type
_entity.pdbx_description
1 polymer ?
#
loop_
_entity_poly.entity_id
_entity_poly.type
_entity_poly.pdbx_seq_one_letter_code
_entity_poly.pdbx_strand_id
1 'polypeptide(L)'
;MENKVYNWLVKKGTISVRKNGDLIMLQLDYENGESCLLTRADNDEIIQLLTTIAEQIWENPNYERKPYTKQLYEKIDNDYYWEINGSKLIIRYNENENATEIRSDESKELNIEINYIIEIVQILEHLSR
;
A
#
# COMPACT_ATOMS: atom_id res chain seq x y z
N MET A 1 4.08 -21.48 -2.13
CA MET A 1 3.17 -21.17 -1.00
C MET A 1 1.84 -20.72 -1.57
N GLU A 2 0.74 -21.13 -0.96
CA GLU A 2 -0.62 -20.77 -1.37
C GLU A 2 -0.80 -19.25 -1.48
N ASN A 3 -1.67 -18.82 -2.40
CA ASN A 3 -2.14 -17.45 -2.53
C ASN A 3 -2.95 -17.04 -1.29
N LYS A 4 -2.27 -16.82 -0.16
CA LYS A 4 -2.89 -16.31 1.07
C LYS A 4 -3.37 -14.89 0.82
N VAL A 5 -4.65 -14.68 1.09
CA VAL A 5 -5.27 -13.36 1.12
C VAL A 5 -5.37 -12.93 2.57
N TYR A 6 -4.74 -11.82 2.91
CA TYR A 6 -4.82 -11.20 4.22
C TYR A 6 -5.88 -10.11 4.14
N ASN A 7 -6.85 -10.14 5.05
CA ASN A 7 -7.91 -9.14 5.12
C ASN A 7 -7.82 -8.45 6.47
N TRP A 8 -7.71 -7.12 6.45
CA TRP A 8 -7.58 -6.29 7.63
C TRP A 8 -8.75 -5.33 7.73
N LEU A 9 -9.54 -5.48 8.79
CA LEU A 9 -10.52 -4.48 9.17
C LEU A 9 -9.77 -3.36 9.91
N VAL A 10 -9.69 -2.19 9.29
CA VAL A 10 -8.98 -1.04 9.85
C VAL A 10 -9.98 -0.08 10.52
N LYS A 11 -9.52 1.06 11.07
CA LYS A 11 -10.41 2.07 11.69
C LYS A 11 -11.66 2.39 10.85
N LYS A 12 -11.50 2.48 9.53
CA LYS A 12 -12.60 2.63 8.57
C LYS A 12 -12.28 1.88 7.29
N GLY A 13 -13.19 0.99 6.88
CA GLY A 13 -13.02 0.18 5.69
C GLY A 13 -12.18 -1.08 5.93
N THR A 14 -11.97 -1.83 4.85
CA THR A 14 -11.19 -3.06 4.84
C THR A 14 -10.06 -2.95 3.80
N ILE A 15 -8.88 -3.46 4.15
CA ILE A 15 -7.74 -3.56 3.25
C ILE A 15 -7.41 -5.03 3.07
N SER A 16 -7.36 -5.48 1.82
CA SER A 16 -6.95 -6.83 1.48
C SER A 16 -5.61 -6.80 0.75
N VAL A 17 -4.68 -7.64 1.20
CA VAL A 17 -3.34 -7.75 0.61
C VAL A 17 -3.07 -9.21 0.25
N ARG A 18 -2.54 -9.43 -0.95
CA ARG A 18 -2.06 -10.76 -1.36
C ARG A 18 -0.87 -10.65 -2.31
N LYS A 19 -0.01 -11.66 -2.29
CA LYS A 19 0.98 -11.85 -3.36
C LYS A 19 0.26 -12.24 -4.65
N ASN A 20 0.59 -11.60 -5.76
CA ASN A 20 0.09 -11.89 -7.10
C ASN A 20 1.26 -12.02 -8.08
N GLY A 21 1.82 -13.22 -8.19
CA GLY A 21 3.07 -13.44 -8.92
C GLY A 21 4.22 -12.67 -8.27
N ASP A 22 4.88 -11.81 -9.05
CA ASP A 22 5.95 -10.91 -8.58
C ASP A 22 5.43 -9.51 -8.20
N LEU A 23 4.11 -9.36 -8.05
CA LEU A 23 3.43 -8.14 -7.62
C LEU A 23 2.76 -8.36 -6.27
N ILE A 24 2.47 -7.25 -5.59
CA ILE A 24 1.57 -7.24 -4.43
C ILE A 24 0.25 -6.64 -4.88
N MET A 25 -0.83 -7.41 -4.72
CA MET A 25 -2.16 -6.87 -4.92
C MET A 25 -2.65 -6.23 -3.62
N LEU A 26 -3.03 -4.96 -3.72
CA LEU A 26 -3.74 -4.19 -2.70
C LEU A 26 -5.17 -3.97 -3.16
N GLN A 27 -6.15 -4.33 -2.33
CA GLN A 27 -7.55 -4.04 -2.56
C GLN A 27 -8.11 -3.20 -1.41
N LEU A 28 -8.79 -2.11 -1.74
CA LEU A 28 -9.39 -1.18 -0.79
C LEU A 28 -10.91 -1.28 -0.84
N ASP A 29 -11.53 -1.60 0.28
CA ASP A 29 -12.98 -1.50 0.44
C ASP A 29 -13.31 -0.41 1.46
N TYR A 30 -13.83 0.71 0.96
CA TYR A 30 -14.20 1.86 1.79
C TYR A 30 -15.48 1.65 2.60
N GLU A 31 -16.14 0.48 2.45
CA GLU A 31 -17.48 0.15 2.97
C GLU A 31 -18.56 1.13 2.50
N ASN A 32 -18.58 2.34 3.06
CA ASN A 32 -19.50 3.45 2.74
C ASN A 32 -18.79 4.83 2.73
N GLY A 33 -17.46 4.86 2.73
CA GLY A 33 -16.66 6.08 2.68
C GLY A 33 -16.00 6.32 1.33
N GLU A 34 -15.09 7.30 1.32
CA GLU A 34 -14.25 7.66 0.17
C GLU A 34 -12.81 7.15 0.31
N SER A 35 -12.46 6.60 1.47
CA SER A 35 -11.12 6.15 1.83
C SER A 35 -11.15 5.14 2.97
N CYS A 36 -10.05 4.37 3.10
CA CYS A 36 -9.76 3.61 4.30
C CYS A 36 -8.96 4.48 5.29
N LEU A 37 -9.20 4.29 6.58
CA LEU A 37 -8.45 4.96 7.65
C LEU A 37 -7.71 3.91 8.48
N LEU A 38 -6.42 4.12 8.67
CA LEU A 38 -5.51 3.26 9.42
C LEU A 38 -5.12 3.99 10.70
N THR A 39 -5.39 3.37 11.84
CA THR A 39 -4.71 3.75 13.09
C THR A 39 -3.20 3.49 12.97
N ARG A 40 -2.44 3.99 13.95
CA ARG A 40 -1.02 3.65 14.06
C ARG A 40 -0.77 2.13 14.12
N ALA A 41 -1.59 1.39 14.88
CA ALA A 41 -1.46 -0.07 14.96
C ALA A 41 -1.77 -0.74 13.61
N ASP A 42 -2.80 -0.27 12.90
CA ASP A 42 -3.11 -0.77 11.55
C ASP A 42 -1.94 -0.53 10.58
N ASN A 43 -1.29 0.64 10.66
CA ASN A 43 -0.09 0.94 9.86
C ASN A 43 1.04 -0.04 10.16
N ASP A 44 1.38 -0.26 11.44
CA ASP A 44 2.48 -1.14 11.84
C ASP A 44 2.26 -2.57 11.31
N GLU A 45 1.03 -3.09 11.40
CA GLU A 45 0.67 -4.42 10.91
C GLU A 45 0.70 -4.51 9.37
N ILE A 46 0.20 -3.49 8.68
CA ILE A 46 0.25 -3.44 7.20
C ILE A 46 1.68 -3.30 6.70
N ILE A 47 2.52 -2.48 7.34
CA ILE A 47 3.95 -2.33 7.01
C ILE A 47 4.66 -3.69 7.14
N GLN A 48 4.43 -4.40 8.24
CA GLN A 48 5.05 -5.71 8.47
C GLN A 48 4.62 -6.70 7.38
N LEU A 49 3.34 -6.71 7.02
CA LEU A 49 2.81 -7.59 5.98
C LEU A 49 3.38 -7.28 4.60
N LEU A 50 3.37 -6.00 4.19
CA LEU A 50 3.90 -5.57 2.90
C LEU A 50 5.39 -5.90 2.77
N THR A 51 6.17 -5.63 3.83
CA THR A 51 7.60 -5.97 3.90
C THR A 51 7.81 -7.48 3.76
N THR A 52 7.04 -8.30 4.49
CA THR A 52 7.15 -9.77 4.44
C THR A 52 6.87 -10.30 3.03
N ILE A 53 5.84 -9.79 2.35
CA ILE A 53 5.51 -10.23 0.98
C ILE A 53 6.57 -9.72 -0.01
N ALA A 54 7.06 -8.49 0.17
CA ALA A 54 8.09 -7.92 -0.68
C ALA A 54 9.41 -8.72 -0.61
N GLU A 55 9.83 -9.12 0.60
CA GLU A 55 10.99 -9.99 0.82
C GLU A 55 10.82 -11.33 0.08
N GLN A 56 9.65 -11.95 0.20
CA GLN A 56 9.35 -13.22 -0.51
C GLN A 56 9.40 -13.10 -2.04
N ILE A 57 9.11 -11.92 -2.60
CA ILE A 57 9.25 -11.67 -4.04
C ILE A 57 10.72 -11.40 -4.37
N TRP A 58 11.41 -10.58 -3.57
CA TRP A 58 12.80 -10.19 -3.79
C TRP A 58 13.80 -11.35 -3.73
N GLU A 59 13.53 -12.32 -2.87
CA GLU A 59 14.33 -13.54 -2.69
C GLU A 59 14.01 -14.63 -3.72
N ASN A 60 12.94 -14.49 -4.52
CA ASN A 60 12.62 -15.44 -5.57
C ASN A 60 13.75 -15.44 -6.63
N PRO A 61 14.42 -16.58 -6.88
CA PRO A 61 15.52 -16.65 -7.85
C PRO A 61 15.11 -16.30 -9.28
N ASN A 62 13.83 -16.43 -9.61
CA ASN A 62 13.28 -16.12 -10.92
C ASN A 62 12.77 -14.67 -11.04
N TYR A 63 12.81 -13.90 -9.96
CA TYR A 63 12.35 -12.50 -10.00
C TYR A 63 13.38 -11.62 -10.68
N GLU A 64 12.96 -10.97 -11.77
CA GLU A 64 13.76 -9.96 -12.46
C GLU A 64 13.70 -8.63 -11.68
N ARG A 65 14.76 -8.36 -10.93
CA ARG A 65 14.87 -7.11 -10.14
C ARG A 65 14.93 -5.91 -11.06
N LYS A 66 13.96 -5.00 -10.91
CA LYS A 66 13.96 -3.72 -11.60
C LYS A 66 14.81 -2.70 -10.82
N PRO A 67 15.80 -2.06 -11.45
CA PRO A 67 16.59 -1.04 -10.77
C PRO A 67 15.71 0.12 -10.33
N TYR A 68 15.90 0.57 -9.09
CA TYR A 68 15.29 1.80 -8.60
C TYR A 68 16.09 2.99 -9.15
N THR A 69 15.54 3.69 -10.15
CA THR A 69 16.25 4.75 -10.89
C THR A 69 15.85 6.16 -10.48
N LYS A 70 14.64 6.32 -9.94
CA LYS A 70 14.09 7.60 -9.49
C LYS A 70 12.93 7.36 -8.52
N GLN A 71 12.57 8.42 -7.80
CA GLN A 71 11.34 8.48 -7.02
C GLN A 71 10.12 8.21 -7.90
N LEU A 72 9.22 7.36 -7.43
CA LEU A 72 8.01 6.95 -8.16
C LEU A 72 6.77 7.72 -7.68
N TYR A 73 6.76 8.18 -6.43
CA TYR A 73 5.70 9.07 -5.96
C TYR A 73 5.90 10.53 -6.32
N GLU A 74 4.78 11.24 -6.43
CA GLU A 74 4.73 12.71 -6.38
C GLU A 74 4.20 13.14 -5.01
N LYS A 75 4.68 14.27 -4.51
CA LYS A 75 4.17 14.89 -3.29
C LYS A 75 3.60 16.26 -3.63
N ILE A 76 2.32 16.47 -3.35
CA ILE A 76 1.65 17.76 -3.48
C ILE A 76 0.99 18.04 -2.13
N ASP A 77 1.36 19.17 -1.52
CA ASP A 77 0.97 19.51 -0.15
C ASP A 77 1.29 18.37 0.84
N ASN A 78 0.26 17.75 1.43
CA ASN A 78 0.36 16.67 2.41
C ASN A 78 0.09 15.28 1.84
N ASP A 79 -0.18 15.19 0.55
CA ASP A 79 -0.56 13.95 -0.10
C ASP A 79 0.62 13.36 -0.89
N TYR A 80 0.75 12.04 -0.80
CA TYR A 80 1.68 11.22 -1.57
C TYR A 80 0.90 10.43 -2.61
N TYR A 81 1.36 10.48 -3.86
CA TYR A 81 0.63 9.95 -5.02
C TYR A 81 1.48 8.99 -5.83
N TRP A 82 0.89 7.87 -6.24
CA TRP A 82 1.49 6.96 -7.22
C TRP A 82 0.49 6.67 -8.33
N GLU A 83 0.96 6.72 -9.58
CA GLU A 83 0.23 6.18 -10.73
C GLU A 83 0.56 4.70 -10.91
N ILE A 84 -0.44 3.84 -10.75
CA ILE A 84 -0.30 2.38 -10.77
C ILE A 84 -1.37 1.80 -11.70
N ASN A 85 -0.95 1.25 -12.84
CA ASN A 85 -1.83 0.63 -13.85
C ASN A 85 -3.01 1.52 -14.30
N GLY A 86 -2.79 2.84 -14.38
CA GLY A 86 -3.83 3.82 -14.77
C GLY A 86 -4.80 4.18 -13.64
N SER A 87 -4.48 3.82 -12.40
CA SER A 87 -5.20 4.23 -11.20
C SER A 87 -4.26 4.99 -10.27
N LYS A 88 -4.79 6.01 -9.59
CA LYS A 88 -4.00 6.84 -8.69
C LYS A 88 -4.14 6.39 -7.24
N LEU A 89 -3.08 5.89 -6.64
CA LEU A 89 -3.01 5.64 -5.19
C LEU A 89 -2.63 6.91 -4.45
N ILE A 90 -3.33 7.21 -3.37
CA ILE A 90 -3.19 8.43 -2.57
C ILE A 90 -3.08 8.04 -1.10
N ILE A 91 -2.02 8.52 -0.45
CA ILE A 91 -1.77 8.32 0.98
C ILE A 91 -1.49 9.67 1.63
N ARG A 92 -2.11 9.95 2.76
CA ARG A 92 -1.86 11.16 3.56
C ARG A 92 -2.11 10.91 5.03
N TYR A 93 -1.64 11.82 5.88
CA TYR A 93 -2.10 11.88 7.28
C TYR A 93 -3.38 12.73 7.38
N ASN A 94 -4.41 12.21 8.02
CA ASN A 94 -5.63 12.93 8.30
C ASN A 94 -5.62 13.40 9.77
N GLU A 95 -5.36 14.68 9.98
CA GLU A 95 -5.24 15.27 11.32
C GLU A 95 -6.55 15.21 12.12
N ASN A 96 -7.70 15.37 11.46
CA ASN A 96 -9.01 15.34 12.11
C ASN A 96 -9.34 13.95 12.64
N GLU A 97 -8.94 12.92 11.90
CA GLU A 97 -9.16 11.52 12.26
C GLU A 97 -8.00 10.93 13.07
N ASN A 98 -6.87 11.64 13.20
CA ASN A 98 -5.63 11.16 13.79
C ASN A 98 -5.25 9.76 13.26
N ALA A 99 -5.26 9.62 11.94
CA ALA A 99 -5.12 8.36 11.22
C ALA A 99 -4.48 8.57 9.84
N THR A 100 -3.83 7.55 9.31
CA THR A 100 -3.40 7.54 7.91
C THR A 100 -4.60 7.25 7.03
N GLU A 101 -4.80 8.07 6.00
CA GLU A 101 -5.85 7.90 5.01
C GLU A 101 -5.25 7.31 3.73
N ILE A 102 -5.84 6.24 3.23
CA ILE A 102 -5.48 5.60 1.98
C ILE A 102 -6.71 5.52 1.07
N ARG A 103 -6.54 5.94 -0.18
CA ARG A 103 -7.56 5.78 -1.23
C ARG A 103 -6.89 5.60 -2.58
N SER A 104 -7.61 4.96 -3.48
CA SER A 104 -7.30 4.91 -4.89
C SER A 104 -8.46 5.46 -5.71
N ASP A 105 -8.10 6.24 -6.72
CA ASP A 105 -9.01 6.68 -7.77
C ASP A 105 -9.03 5.62 -8.89
N GLU A 106 -10.07 5.62 -9.73
CA GLU A 106 -10.32 4.69 -10.86
C GLU A 106 -10.54 3.21 -10.50
N SER A 107 -9.60 2.58 -9.79
CA SER A 107 -9.66 1.17 -9.37
C SER A 107 -9.40 1.03 -7.88
N LYS A 108 -10.23 0.22 -7.22
CA LYS A 108 -10.03 -0.21 -5.83
C LYS A 108 -9.04 -1.38 -5.69
N GLU A 109 -8.65 -2.00 -6.78
CA GLU A 109 -7.67 -3.08 -6.83
C GLU A 109 -6.44 -2.64 -7.61
N LEU A 110 -5.27 -2.69 -6.97
CA LEU A 110 -3.99 -2.26 -7.51
C LEU A 110 -3.00 -3.42 -7.46
N ASN A 111 -2.38 -3.74 -8.60
CA ASN A 111 -1.24 -4.66 -8.66
C ASN A 111 0.05 -3.84 -8.66
N ILE A 112 0.78 -3.91 -7.55
CA ILE A 112 1.86 -2.99 -7.21
C ILE A 112 3.21 -3.69 -7.31
N GLU A 113 4.17 -3.06 -8.00
CA GLU A 113 5.54 -3.55 -8.11
C GLU A 113 6.37 -3.25 -6.86
N ILE A 114 7.43 -4.03 -6.62
CA ILE A 114 8.26 -3.92 -5.41
C ILE A 114 8.82 -2.53 -5.17
N ASN A 115 9.28 -1.83 -6.20
CA ASN A 115 9.83 -0.48 -6.04
C ASN A 115 8.78 0.51 -5.50
N TYR A 116 7.50 0.36 -5.89
CA TYR A 116 6.41 1.15 -5.35
C TYR A 116 6.11 0.75 -3.90
N ILE A 117 6.10 -0.56 -3.61
CA ILE A 117 5.87 -1.07 -2.25
C ILE A 117 6.92 -0.53 -1.26
N ILE A 118 8.18 -0.47 -1.66
CA ILE A 118 9.25 0.09 -0.82
C ILE A 118 8.92 1.54 -0.44
N GLU A 119 8.54 2.38 -1.42
CA GLU A 119 8.16 3.77 -1.13
C GLU A 119 6.90 3.87 -0.28
N ILE A 120 5.87 3.06 -0.57
CA ILE A 120 4.63 3.03 0.21
C ILE A 120 4.93 2.68 1.67
N VAL A 121 5.75 1.66 1.94
CA VAL A 121 6.16 1.28 3.30
C VAL A 121 6.86 2.44 3.99
N GLN A 122 7.82 3.09 3.33
CA GLN A 122 8.53 4.23 3.90
C GLN A 122 7.61 5.41 4.24
N ILE A 123 6.60 5.67 3.39
CA ILE A 123 5.60 6.72 3.66
C ILE A 123 4.68 6.32 4.81
N LEU A 124 4.20 5.07 4.87
CA LEU A 124 3.40 4.60 6.00
C LEU A 124 4.18 4.68 7.33
N GLU A 125 5.47 4.32 7.33
CA GLU A 125 6.37 4.49 8.48
C GLU A 125 6.57 5.95 8.86
N HIS A 126 6.64 6.86 7.88
CA HIS A 126 6.78 8.28 8.13
C HIS A 126 5.53 8.88 8.79
N LEU A 127 4.34 8.49 8.34
CA LEU A 127 3.05 9.01 8.81
C LEU A 127 2.57 8.37 10.12
N SER A 128 3.21 7.29 10.58
CA SER A 128 2.87 6.58 11.82
C SER A 128 3.74 6.97 13.03
N ARG A 129 4.70 7.89 12.84
CA ARG A 129 5.58 8.41 13.90
C ARG A 129 4.94 9.56 14.67
#